data_AF-A0A1G1LQE8-F1
#
_entry.id   AF-A0A1G1LQE8-F1
#
_cell.length_a   1.000
_cell.length_b   1.000
_cell.length_c   1.000
_cell.angle_alpha   90.00
_cell.angle_beta   90.00
_cell.angle_gamma   90.00
#
_symmetry.space_group_name_H-M   'P 1'
#
loop_
_entity.id
_entity.type
_entity.pdbx_description
1 polymer ?
#
loop_
_entity_poly.entity_id
_entity_poly.type
_entity_poly.pdbx_seq_one_letter_code
_entity_poly.pdbx_strand_id
1 'polypeptide(L)'
;MIRRKSIILAVFLFCLVSAAHAFLFEVPILTNDEIVKLSDEKLRDTYIDVIVEVEALKSFYAKGGLVPKEYKQFKDILKYRIYLFEEMKKRKLEVPGSEPVPEPAPANLEIKE
;
A
#
# COMPACT_ATOMS: atom_id res chain seq x y z
N MET A 1 33.30 -38.67 18.01
CA MET A 1 33.45 -37.88 16.76
C MET A 1 32.12 -37.30 16.22
N ILE A 2 31.07 -37.16 17.05
CA ILE A 2 29.70 -36.82 16.63
C ILE A 2 29.33 -35.33 16.85
N ARG A 3 30.10 -34.58 17.66
CA ARG A 3 29.72 -33.22 18.10
C ARG A 3 29.85 -32.11 17.06
N ARG A 4 30.80 -32.18 16.10
CA ARG A 4 31.03 -31.09 15.13
C ARG A 4 29.94 -30.98 14.05
N LYS A 5 29.40 -32.11 13.58
CA LYS A 5 28.38 -32.13 12.51
C LYS A 5 27.03 -31.60 13.01
N SER A 6 26.68 -31.87 14.27
CA SER A 6 25.45 -31.36 14.89
C SER A 6 25.46 -29.86 15.13
N ILE A 7 26.63 -29.26 15.39
CA ILE A 7 26.77 -27.80 15.55
C ILE A 7 26.57 -27.09 14.21
N ILE A 8 27.12 -27.64 13.12
CA ILE A 8 26.95 -27.08 11.77
C ILE A 8 25.49 -27.16 11.34
N LEU A 9 24.81 -28.27 11.63
CA LEU A 9 23.38 -28.43 11.33
C LEU A 9 22.50 -27.46 12.14
N ALA A 10 22.82 -27.23 13.42
CA ALA A 10 22.08 -26.30 14.28
C ALA A 10 22.25 -24.83 13.84
N VAL A 11 23.45 -24.44 13.39
CA VAL A 11 23.70 -23.11 12.82
C VAL A 11 22.95 -22.93 11.49
N PHE A 12 22.95 -23.95 10.64
CA PHE A 12 22.23 -23.91 9.36
C PHE A 12 20.70 -23.85 9.55
N LEU A 13 20.17 -24.54 10.55
CA LEU A 13 18.76 -24.51 10.91
C LEU A 13 18.33 -23.16 11.51
N PHE A 14 19.22 -22.49 12.26
CA PHE A 14 18.96 -21.18 12.83
C PHE A 14 18.87 -20.07 11.76
N CYS A 15 19.67 -20.16 10.68
CA CYS A 15 19.61 -19.21 9.57
C CYS A 15 18.30 -19.28 8.75
N LEU A 16 17.56 -20.39 8.82
CA LEU A 16 16.29 -20.56 8.09
C LEU A 16 15.08 -19.92 8.82
N VAL A 17 15.24 -19.51 10.09
CA VAL A 17 14.15 -18.93 10.90
C VAL A 17 14.13 -17.40 10.84
N SER A 18 14.98 -16.76 10.04
CA SER A 18 14.81 -15.35 9.65
C SER A 18 13.62 -15.23 8.69
N ALA A 19 12.43 -15.50 9.20
CA ALA A 19 11.16 -15.26 8.54
C ALA A 19 11.09 -13.78 8.18
N ALA A 20 11.14 -13.55 6.87
CA ALA A 20 10.93 -12.28 6.21
C ALA A 20 9.61 -11.67 6.70
N HIS A 21 9.71 -10.72 7.64
CA HIS A 21 8.67 -9.73 7.86
C HIS A 21 8.86 -8.64 6.80
N ALA A 22 8.68 -9.02 5.53
CA ALA A 22 8.59 -8.06 4.44
C ALA A 22 7.17 -7.48 4.45
N PHE A 23 6.85 -6.69 5.47
CA PHE A 23 5.68 -5.82 5.40
C PHE A 23 6.03 -4.67 4.48
N LEU A 24 5.44 -4.68 3.29
CA LEU A 24 5.54 -3.63 2.28
C LEU A 24 4.73 -2.41 2.72
N PHE A 25 5.16 -1.74 3.79
CA PHE A 25 4.65 -0.44 4.26
C PHE A 25 3.38 -0.49 5.13
N GLU A 26 3.53 0.00 6.36
CA GLU A 26 2.45 0.19 7.32
C GLU A 26 2.15 1.69 7.38
N VAL A 27 1.30 2.18 6.47
CA VAL A 27 0.77 3.54 6.57
C VAL A 27 -0.11 3.58 7.82
N PRO A 28 0.22 4.39 8.84
CA PRO A 28 -0.56 4.44 10.07
C PRO A 28 -1.95 5.01 9.74
N ILE A 29 -2.98 4.17 9.85
CA ILE A 29 -4.36 4.58 9.62
C ILE A 29 -4.80 5.44 10.80
N LEU A 30 -4.85 6.76 10.58
CA LEU A 30 -5.31 7.72 11.59
C LEU A 30 -6.82 7.61 11.82
N THR A 31 -7.23 7.82 13.06
CA THR A 31 -8.65 7.98 13.41
C THR A 31 -9.20 9.30 12.89
N ASN A 32 -10.53 9.41 12.78
CA ASN A 32 -11.17 10.64 12.29
C ASN A 32 -10.77 11.87 13.13
N ASP A 33 -10.70 11.72 14.45
CA ASP A 33 -10.28 12.77 15.38
C ASP A 33 -8.84 13.23 15.17
N GLU A 34 -7.97 12.35 14.68
CA GLU A 34 -6.58 12.68 14.35
C GLU A 34 -6.47 13.36 12.99
N ILE A 35 -7.28 12.95 12.01
CA ILE A 35 -7.36 13.58 10.69
C ILE A 35 -7.76 15.05 10.81
N VAL A 36 -8.77 15.35 11.63
CA VAL A 36 -9.23 16.74 11.83
C VAL A 36 -8.15 17.63 12.45
N LYS A 37 -7.22 17.06 13.22
CA LYS A 37 -6.12 17.82 13.85
C LYS A 37 -4.96 18.09 12.90
N LEU A 38 -4.92 17.47 11.73
CA LEU A 38 -3.86 17.72 10.75
C LEU A 38 -3.96 19.14 10.21
N SER A 39 -2.80 19.77 10.01
CA SER A 39 -2.68 20.97 9.18
C SER A 39 -2.97 20.64 7.73
N ASP A 40 -3.42 21.62 6.94
CA ASP A 40 -3.78 21.42 5.54
C ASP A 40 -2.63 20.86 4.68
N GLU A 41 -1.38 21.25 4.96
CA GLU A 41 -0.19 20.70 4.30
C GLU A 41 -0.03 19.20 4.59
N LYS A 42 0.05 18.83 5.87
CA LYS A 42 0.09 17.42 6.29
C LYS A 42 -1.10 16.61 5.78
N LEU A 43 -2.30 17.18 5.76
CA LEU A 43 -3.49 16.48 5.27
C LEU A 43 -3.34 16.11 3.80
N ARG A 44 -2.81 17.02 2.99
CA ARG A 44 -2.52 16.79 1.57
C ARG A 44 -1.39 15.79 1.38
N ASP A 45 -0.30 15.91 2.13
CA ASP A 45 0.84 14.99 2.03
C ASP A 45 0.41 13.56 2.40
N THR A 46 -0.30 13.40 3.52
CA THR A 46 -0.87 12.12 3.92
C THR A 46 -1.86 11.57 2.88
N TYR A 47 -2.66 12.43 2.23
CA TYR A 47 -3.55 11.99 1.16
C TYR A 47 -2.78 11.46 -0.06
N ILE A 48 -1.68 12.12 -0.44
CA ILE A 48 -0.80 11.68 -1.54
C ILE A 48 -0.17 10.33 -1.21
N ASP A 49 0.39 10.18 0.00
CA ASP A 49 1.00 8.93 0.45
C ASP A 49 0.00 7.76 0.38
N VAL A 50 -1.23 7.99 0.82
CA VAL A 50 -2.30 6.98 0.76
C VAL A 50 -2.71 6.63 -0.67
N ILE A 51 -2.72 7.59 -1.60
CA ILE A 51 -2.98 7.30 -3.02
C ILE A 51 -1.88 6.40 -3.58
N VAL A 52 -0.62 6.75 -3.35
CA VAL A 52 0.53 5.98 -3.84
C VAL A 52 0.46 4.55 -3.32
N GLU A 53 0.15 4.38 -2.04
CA GLU A 53 0.01 3.07 -1.42
C GLU A 53 -1.15 2.25 -2.02
N VAL A 54 -2.31 2.88 -2.25
CA VAL A 54 -3.46 2.21 -2.89
C VAL A 54 -3.10 1.70 -4.29
N GLU A 55 -2.38 2.50 -5.09
CA GLU A 55 -1.95 2.08 -6.43
C GLU A 55 -0.87 1.00 -6.41
N ALA A 56 0.05 1.05 -5.44
CA ALA A 56 1.04 0.00 -5.21
C ALA A 56 0.35 -1.33 -4.85
N LEU A 57 -0.61 -1.30 -3.92
CA LEU A 57 -1.39 -2.47 -3.53
C LEU A 57 -2.21 -3.04 -4.69
N LYS A 58 -2.90 -2.20 -5.47
CA LYS A 58 -3.62 -2.65 -6.68
C LYS A 58 -2.68 -3.36 -7.65
N SER A 59 -1.51 -2.76 -7.93
CA SER A 59 -0.52 -3.32 -8.85
C SER A 59 0.07 -4.64 -8.37
N PHE A 60 0.29 -4.76 -7.05
CA PHE A 60 0.79 -5.98 -6.43
C PHE A 60 -0.25 -7.10 -6.49
N TYR A 61 -1.48 -6.82 -6.06
CA TYR A 61 -2.55 -7.82 -6.01
C TYR A 61 -3.09 -8.22 -7.37
N ALA A 62 -2.99 -7.35 -8.39
CA ALA A 62 -3.31 -7.73 -9.78
C ALA A 62 -2.44 -8.90 -10.28
N LYS A 63 -1.24 -9.08 -9.72
CA LYS A 63 -0.29 -10.15 -10.10
C LYS A 63 -0.36 -11.39 -9.21
N GLY A 64 -0.67 -11.22 -7.92
CA GLY A 64 -0.59 -12.28 -6.91
C GLY A 64 -1.93 -12.81 -6.38
N GLY A 65 -3.04 -12.12 -6.63
CA GLY A 65 -4.31 -12.36 -5.94
C GLY A 65 -4.30 -11.84 -4.50
N LEU A 66 -5.48 -11.78 -3.87
CA LEU A 66 -5.67 -11.27 -2.50
C LEU A 66 -6.03 -12.41 -1.54
N VAL A 67 -5.36 -12.50 -0.38
CA VAL A 67 -5.82 -13.33 0.74
C VAL A 67 -6.74 -12.54 1.68
N PRO A 68 -7.57 -13.19 2.54
CA PRO A 68 -8.57 -12.48 3.35
C PRO A 68 -8.02 -11.39 4.29
N LYS A 69 -6.81 -11.59 4.83
CA LYS A 69 -6.13 -10.59 5.69
C LYS A 69 -5.76 -9.34 4.89
N GLU A 70 -5.17 -9.53 3.72
CA GLU A 70 -4.77 -8.47 2.79
C GLU A 70 -5.98 -7.71 2.25
N TYR A 71 -7.09 -8.41 1.99
CA TYR A 71 -8.34 -7.78 1.60
C TYR A 71 -8.90 -6.83 2.66
N LYS A 72 -8.80 -7.22 3.94
CA LYS A 72 -9.18 -6.34 5.05
C LYS A 72 -8.30 -5.08 5.07
N GLN A 73 -6.99 -5.25 4.97
CA GLN A 73 -6.04 -4.13 4.93
C GLN A 73 -6.31 -3.19 3.75
N PHE A 74 -6.57 -3.76 2.56
CA PHE A 74 -6.94 -2.99 1.37
C PHE A 74 -8.26 -2.21 1.57
N LYS A 75 -9.24 -2.79 2.25
CA LYS A 75 -10.46 -2.06 2.63
C LYS A 75 -10.19 -0.93 3.61
N ASP A 76 -9.33 -1.16 4.59
CA ASP A 76 -9.06 -0.17 5.64
C ASP A 76 -8.31 1.04 5.06
N ILE A 77 -7.35 0.85 4.16
CA ILE A 77 -6.67 1.96 3.47
C ILE A 77 -7.60 2.73 2.51
N LEU A 78 -8.53 2.03 1.83
CA LEU A 78 -9.53 2.70 1.01
C LEU A 78 -10.48 3.58 1.84
N LYS A 79 -10.92 3.11 3.01
CA LYS A 79 -11.70 3.93 3.94
C LYS A 79 -10.90 5.14 4.41
N TYR A 80 -9.63 4.94 4.74
CA TYR A 80 -8.76 6.02 5.17
C TYR A 80 -8.62 7.11 4.11
N ARG A 81 -8.42 6.72 2.84
CA ARG A 81 -8.45 7.64 1.69
C ARG A 81 -9.74 8.46 1.61
N ILE A 82 -10.89 7.82 1.82
CA ILE A 82 -12.20 8.49 1.79
C ILE A 82 -12.29 9.54 2.91
N TYR A 83 -11.89 9.21 4.13
CA TYR A 83 -11.93 10.16 5.24
C TYR A 83 -11.01 11.37 5.03
N LEU A 84 -9.80 11.15 4.51
CA LEU A 84 -8.90 12.25 4.14
C LEU A 84 -9.51 13.13 3.04
N PHE A 85 -10.10 12.51 2.01
CA PHE A 85 -10.77 13.23 0.93
C PHE A 85 -11.95 14.07 1.41
N GLU A 86 -12.79 13.52 2.28
CA GLU A 86 -13.93 14.23 2.86
C GLU A 86 -13.48 15.44 3.68
N GLU A 87 -12.43 15.29 4.49
CA GLU A 87 -11.87 16.40 5.27
C GLU A 87 -11.24 17.47 4.36
N MET A 88 -10.49 17.08 3.32
CA MET A 88 -9.97 18.03 2.32
C MET A 88 -11.09 18.80 1.62
N LYS A 89 -12.17 18.11 1.22
CA LYS A 89 -13.34 18.72 0.59
C LYS A 89 -14.05 19.68 1.54
N LYS A 90 -14.21 19.31 2.81
CA LYS A 90 -14.80 20.16 3.85
C LYS A 90 -14.00 21.46 4.04
N ARG A 91 -12.66 21.36 3.94
CA ARG A 91 -11.74 22.51 4.01
C ARG A 91 -11.58 23.25 2.67
N LYS A 92 -12.25 22.81 1.61
CA LYS A 92 -12.14 23.35 0.24
C LYS A 92 -10.70 23.34 -0.28
N LEU A 93 -9.92 22.34 0.11
CA LEU A 93 -8.57 22.12 -0.39
C LEU A 93 -8.63 21.47 -1.78
N GLU A 94 -7.65 21.79 -2.62
CA GLU A 94 -7.44 21.09 -3.89
C GLU A 94 -7.04 19.63 -3.60
N VAL A 95 -7.71 18.70 -4.28
CA VAL A 95 -7.47 17.26 -4.13
C VAL A 95 -6.66 16.77 -5.33
N PRO A 96 -5.42 16.31 -5.14
CA PRO A 96 -4.62 15.70 -6.20
C PRO A 96 -5.33 14.47 -6.80
N GLY A 97 -5.41 14.37 -8.13
CA GLY A 97 -5.95 13.19 -8.82
C GLY A 97 -7.48 13.12 -8.93
N SER A 98 -8.21 14.21 -8.68
CA SER A 98 -9.64 14.31 -9.02
C SER A 98 -9.90 14.59 -10.50
N GLU A 99 -8.86 14.90 -11.28
CA GLU A 99 -8.95 15.03 -12.73
C GLU A 99 -9.01 13.62 -13.36
N PRO A 100 -9.89 13.40 -14.35
CA PRO A 100 -9.94 12.12 -15.04
C PRO A 100 -8.59 11.84 -15.70
N VAL A 101 -7.94 10.75 -15.31
CA VAL A 101 -6.75 10.25 -15.99
C VAL A 101 -7.14 10.00 -17.45
N PRO A 102 -6.46 10.60 -18.44
CA PRO A 102 -6.78 10.34 -19.84
C PRO A 102 -6.61 8.85 -20.08
N GLU A 103 -7.71 8.21 -20.48
CA GLU A 103 -7.74 6.80 -20.83
C GLU A 103 -6.63 6.54 -21.86
N PRO A 104 -5.74 5.55 -21.63
CA PRO A 104 -4.68 5.26 -22.58
C PRO A 104 -5.34 4.99 -23.94
N ALA A 105 -4.96 5.77 -24.95
CA ALA A 105 -5.48 5.61 -26.30
C ALA A 105 -5.39 4.13 -26.70
N PRO A 106 -6.45 3.55 -27.29
CA PRO A 106 -6.45 2.12 -27.64
C PRO A 106 -5.22 1.84 -28.48
N ALA A 107 -4.43 0.86 -28.05
CA ALA A 107 -3.25 0.43 -28.77
C ALA A 107 -3.67 0.03 -30.19
N ASN A 108 -3.31 0.83 -31.18
CA ASN A 108 -3.51 0.50 -32.58
C ASN A 108 -2.75 -0.80 -32.84
N LEU A 109 -3.49 -1.90 -32.96
CA LEU A 109 -2.97 -3.16 -33.47
C LEU A 109 -2.66 -2.90 -34.95
N GLU A 110 -1.44 -2.44 -35.24
CA GLU A 110 -0.88 -2.52 -36.59
C GLU A 110 -0.77 -3.99 -36.95
N ILE A 111 -1.83 -4.52 -37.56
CA ILE A 111 -1.79 -5.76 -38.32
C ILE A 111 -0.93 -5.45 -39.53
N LYS A 112 0.35 -5.81 -39.47
CA LYS A 112 1.20 -5.88 -40.65
C LYS A 112 0.73 -7.06 -41.49
N GLU A 113 0.10 -6.75 -42.62
CA GLU A 113 -0.18 -7.69 -43.71
C GLU A 113 1.11 -8.24 -44.34
#